data_AF-A0A0C3D630-F1
#
_entry.id   AF-A0A0C3D630-F1
#
_cell.length_a   1.000
_cell.length_b   1.000
_cell.length_c   1.000
_cell.angle_alpha   90.00
_cell.angle_beta   90.00
_cell.angle_gamma   90.00
#
_symmetry.space_group_name_H-M   'P 1'
#
loop_
_entity.id
_entity.type
_entity.pdbx_description
1 polymer ?
#
loop_
_entity_poly.entity_id
_entity_poly.type
_entity_poly.pdbx_seq_one_letter_code
_entity_poly.pdbx_strand_id
1 'polypeptide(L)'
;LTDELLTLVESNTKWMVAFGFDKSSTSGGLTIIECCTQITCALFIMDKPDALFEPADLKKLTEADKNRISSLCTTYNEYRKQLGETGHGVVVSDCEHEITPGSEITNIYGISCECVLDDPYKMFWYQRMHELAGTSPVASRVAVTNSTSSLDLTILNQENEGDVQDEDEDIEEVCCHSLLDLSDYSYGHPCSQGEAWFECPASPSIGQSSVKKKKTPQELAHELVEGEHAARLQMTLYTSKEKTKRELIKREAACNTALEIERLHLKHQQKEADCQQAHELMMMDRQIKLEQL
;
A
#
# COMPACT_ATOMS: atom_id res chain seq x y z
N LEU A 1 -7.78 -4.63 23.93
CA LEU A 1 -6.90 -3.55 23.44
C LEU A 1 -7.32 -2.98 22.09
N THR A 2 -7.29 -3.72 20.97
CA THR A 2 -7.69 -3.13 19.67
C THR A 2 -9.15 -2.67 19.66
N ASP A 3 -10.07 -3.47 20.22
CA ASP A 3 -11.48 -3.06 20.30
C ASP A 3 -11.69 -1.88 21.24
N GLU A 4 -11.01 -1.85 22.38
CA GLU A 4 -11.05 -0.71 23.33
C GLU A 4 -10.51 0.56 22.66
N LEU A 5 -9.40 0.45 21.91
CA LEU A 5 -8.81 1.54 21.15
C LEU A 5 -9.78 2.10 20.11
N LEU A 6 -10.44 1.24 19.33
CA LEU A 6 -11.44 1.65 18.34
C LEU A 6 -12.68 2.25 19.01
N THR A 7 -13.15 1.66 20.11
CA THR A 7 -14.26 2.21 20.92
C THR A 7 -13.95 3.63 21.40
N LEU A 8 -12.72 3.85 21.83
CA LEU A 8 -12.29 5.14 22.32
C LEU A 8 -12.26 6.16 21.17
N VAL A 9 -11.71 5.79 20.01
CA VAL A 9 -11.71 6.62 18.79
C VAL A 9 -13.14 6.98 18.36
N GLU A 10 -14.07 6.02 18.36
CA GLU A 10 -15.49 6.24 18.02
C GLU A 10 -16.21 7.18 18.97
N SER A 11 -15.89 7.11 20.27
CA SER A 11 -16.54 7.95 21.28
C SER A 11 -16.25 9.44 21.11
N ASN A 12 -15.23 9.81 20.34
CA ASN A 12 -14.78 11.18 20.18
C ASN A 12 -14.65 11.58 18.70
N THR A 13 -15.59 12.39 18.25
CA THR A 13 -15.63 12.90 16.88
C THR A 13 -14.37 13.66 16.47
N LYS A 14 -13.68 14.33 17.41
CA LYS A 14 -12.42 15.05 17.10
C LYS A 14 -11.31 14.08 16.73
N TRP A 15 -11.25 12.92 17.39
CA TRP A 15 -10.27 11.87 17.07
C TRP A 15 -10.62 11.22 15.74
N MET A 16 -11.90 10.92 15.48
CA MET A 16 -12.35 10.44 14.17
C MET A 16 -11.92 11.37 13.03
N VAL A 17 -12.10 12.67 13.19
CA VAL A 17 -11.66 13.66 12.19
C VAL A 17 -10.15 13.70 12.05
N ALA A 18 -9.41 13.68 13.17
CA ALA A 18 -7.94 13.74 13.14
C ALA A 18 -7.32 12.54 12.39
N PHE A 19 -7.93 11.36 12.50
CA PHE A 19 -7.53 10.17 11.75
C PHE A 19 -8.12 10.09 10.34
N GLY A 20 -9.00 11.02 9.96
CA GLY A 20 -9.61 11.09 8.63
C GLY A 20 -10.79 10.15 8.42
N PHE A 21 -11.35 9.56 9.48
CA PHE A 21 -12.57 8.75 9.44
C PHE A 21 -13.80 9.62 9.18
N ASP A 22 -13.88 10.78 9.85
CA ASP A 22 -14.96 11.74 9.64
C ASP A 22 -14.44 13.00 8.91
N LYS A 23 -15.19 13.45 7.91
CA LYS A 23 -14.93 14.69 7.16
C LYS A 23 -15.96 15.78 7.44
N SER A 24 -16.99 15.48 8.23
CA SER A 24 -18.09 16.40 8.55
C SER A 24 -17.66 17.55 9.44
N SER A 25 -16.60 17.35 10.24
CA SER A 25 -16.15 18.26 11.29
C SER A 25 -14.66 18.58 11.14
N THR A 26 -14.19 19.62 11.83
CA THR A 26 -12.77 19.97 11.92
C THR A 26 -12.18 19.43 13.22
N SER A 27 -10.95 18.91 13.21
CA SER A 27 -10.27 18.36 14.41
C SER A 27 -9.96 19.42 15.49
N GLY A 28 -10.27 20.70 15.23
CA GLY A 28 -9.94 21.81 16.11
C GLY A 28 -8.44 22.11 16.15
N GLY A 29 -7.69 21.69 15.12
CA GLY A 29 -6.23 21.89 15.05
C GLY A 29 -5.42 20.87 15.86
N LEU A 30 -6.07 19.84 16.43
CA LEU A 30 -5.36 18.75 17.10
C LEU A 30 -4.51 17.99 16.09
N THR A 31 -3.24 17.81 16.43
CA THR A 31 -2.32 16.95 15.69
C THR A 31 -2.58 15.48 16.01
N ILE A 32 -2.24 14.59 15.08
CA ILE A 32 -2.39 13.13 15.28
C ILE A 32 -1.66 12.66 16.55
N ILE A 33 -0.49 13.24 16.85
CA ILE A 33 0.31 12.90 18.04
C ILE A 33 -0.43 13.29 19.33
N GLU A 34 -1.05 14.47 19.37
CA GLU A 34 -1.85 14.90 20.52
C GLU A 34 -3.08 14.02 20.71
N CYS A 35 -3.75 13.61 19.62
CA CYS A 35 -4.86 12.66 19.68
C CYS A 35 -4.39 11.31 20.24
N CYS A 36 -3.30 10.74 19.71
CA CYS A 36 -2.72 9.50 20.24
C CYS A 36 -2.34 9.64 21.73
N THR A 37 -1.77 10.78 22.13
CA THR A 37 -1.42 11.03 23.54
C THR A 37 -2.65 11.01 24.44
N GLN A 38 -3.74 11.65 24.02
CA GLN A 38 -5.01 11.64 24.76
C GLN A 38 -5.62 10.24 24.83
N ILE A 39 -5.55 9.47 23.75
CA ILE A 39 -6.01 8.09 23.67
C ILE A 39 -5.22 7.20 24.63
N THR A 40 -3.88 7.30 24.61
CA THR A 40 -3.01 6.56 25.53
C THR A 40 -3.34 6.90 26.98
N CYS A 41 -3.53 8.18 27.30
CA CYS A 41 -3.93 8.60 28.64
C CYS A 41 -5.28 7.99 29.06
N ALA A 42 -6.28 7.99 28.18
CA ALA A 42 -7.57 7.42 28.49
C ALA A 42 -7.50 5.89 28.71
N LEU A 43 -6.82 5.16 27.81
CA LEU A 43 -6.71 3.70 27.88
C LEU A 43 -5.90 3.19 29.07
N PHE A 44 -4.79 3.86 29.42
CA PHE A 44 -3.85 3.34 30.40
C PHE A 44 -3.92 4.04 31.76
N ILE A 45 -4.30 5.33 31.81
CA ILE A 45 -4.30 6.11 33.06
C ILE A 45 -5.70 6.18 33.68
N MET A 46 -6.74 6.37 32.86
CA MET A 46 -8.11 6.54 33.38
C MET A 46 -8.78 5.20 33.70
N ASP A 47 -8.63 4.20 32.83
CA ASP A 47 -9.34 2.92 32.97
C ASP A 47 -8.63 1.93 33.93
N LYS A 48 -7.33 2.12 34.21
CA LYS A 48 -6.52 1.18 35.01
C LYS A 48 -5.60 1.94 35.99
N PRO A 49 -6.14 2.51 37.07
CA PRO A 49 -5.36 3.32 38.02
C PRO A 49 -4.26 2.53 38.74
N ASP A 50 -4.33 1.20 38.77
CA ASP A 50 -3.36 0.33 39.42
C ASP A 50 -2.11 0.03 38.58
N ALA A 51 -2.09 0.46 37.31
CA ALA A 51 -0.96 0.21 36.43
C ALA A 51 0.17 1.22 36.68
N LEU A 52 1.35 0.70 37.03
CA LEU A 52 2.59 1.45 37.32
C LEU A 52 3.23 2.07 36.07
N PHE A 53 2.47 2.78 35.23
CA PHE A 53 3.03 3.46 34.08
C PHE A 53 3.66 4.78 34.53
N GLU A 54 4.97 4.90 34.37
CA GLU A 54 5.65 6.17 34.62
C GLU A 54 5.34 7.16 33.48
N PRO A 55 5.32 8.48 33.74
CA PRO A 55 5.17 9.49 32.70
C PRO A 55 6.20 9.39 31.57
N ALA A 56 7.36 8.78 31.85
CA ALA A 56 8.40 8.50 30.86
C ALA A 56 7.97 7.46 29.80
N ASP A 57 7.07 6.54 30.14
CA ASP A 57 6.57 5.51 29.23
C ASP A 57 5.46 6.02 28.31
N LEU A 58 4.81 7.13 28.67
CA LEU A 58 3.74 7.74 27.89
C LEU A 58 4.15 7.97 26.43
N LYS A 59 5.37 8.48 26.20
CA LYS A 59 5.88 8.72 24.85
C LYS A 59 6.02 7.44 24.02
N LYS A 60 6.45 6.34 24.64
CA LYS A 60 6.59 5.05 23.95
C LYS A 60 5.23 4.44 23.65
N LEU A 61 4.30 4.54 24.60
CA LEU A 61 2.93 4.05 24.44
C LEU A 61 2.18 4.84 23.37
N THR A 62 2.32 6.16 23.33
CA THR A 62 1.74 7.01 22.27
C THR A 62 2.25 6.63 20.88
N GLU A 63 3.55 6.35 20.75
CA GLU A 63 4.11 5.88 19.46
C GLU A 63 3.60 4.46 19.12
N ALA A 64 3.43 3.59 20.10
CA ALA A 64 2.86 2.25 19.90
C ALA A 64 1.40 2.32 19.44
N ASP A 65 0.57 3.16 20.07
CA ASP A 65 -0.84 3.36 19.69
C ASP A 65 -0.95 3.96 18.29
N LYS A 66 -0.13 4.96 17.97
CA LYS A 66 -0.03 5.54 16.63
C LYS A 66 0.33 4.49 15.57
N ASN A 67 1.36 3.69 15.82
CA ASN A 67 1.77 2.62 14.90
C ASN A 67 0.68 1.56 14.75
N ARG A 68 -0.04 1.24 15.83
CA ARG A 68 -1.16 0.30 15.82
C ARG A 68 -2.33 0.81 14.99
N ILE A 69 -2.76 2.06 15.18
CA ILE A 69 -3.82 2.68 14.37
C ILE A 69 -3.41 2.74 12.89
N SER A 70 -2.17 3.18 12.62
CA SER A 70 -1.64 3.21 11.25
C SER A 70 -1.66 1.82 10.60
N SER A 71 -1.22 0.79 11.32
CA SER A 71 -1.25 -0.59 10.85
C SER A 71 -2.67 -1.10 10.60
N LEU A 72 -3.64 -0.73 11.46
CA LEU A 72 -5.04 -1.10 11.25
C LEU A 72 -5.61 -0.44 9.99
N CYS A 73 -5.32 0.84 9.77
CA CYS A 73 -5.72 1.55 8.56
C CYS A 73 -5.12 0.94 7.29
N THR A 74 -3.84 0.57 7.30
CA THR A 74 -3.20 -0.07 6.14
C THR A 74 -3.80 -1.44 5.87
N THR A 75 -3.94 -2.28 6.90
CA THR A 75 -4.50 -3.63 6.75
C THR A 75 -5.97 -3.60 6.33
N TYR A 76 -6.77 -2.66 6.85
CA TYR A 76 -8.14 -2.43 6.40
C TYR A 76 -8.21 -2.13 4.90
N ASN A 77 -7.36 -1.22 4.42
CA ASN A 77 -7.33 -0.84 3.00
C ASN A 77 -6.86 -1.99 2.11
N GLU A 78 -5.89 -2.79 2.56
CA GLU A 78 -5.45 -4.01 1.87
C GLU A 78 -6.59 -5.02 1.74
N TYR A 79 -7.31 -5.31 2.83
CA TYR A 79 -8.45 -6.23 2.80
C TYR A 79 -9.60 -5.69 1.97
N ARG A 80 -9.92 -4.40 2.08
CA ARG A 80 -10.91 -3.76 1.21
C ARG A 80 -10.53 -3.86 -0.27
N LYS A 81 -9.25 -3.71 -0.60
CA LYS A 81 -8.74 -3.86 -1.98
C LYS A 81 -8.83 -5.31 -2.47
N GLN A 82 -8.49 -6.27 -1.61
CA GLN A 82 -8.57 -7.70 -1.93
C GLN A 82 -10.01 -8.18 -2.12
N LEU A 83 -10.94 -7.70 -1.28
CA LEU A 83 -12.37 -8.02 -1.37
C LEU A 83 -13.05 -7.41 -2.61
N GLY A 84 -12.46 -6.37 -3.21
CA GLY A 84 -13.05 -5.64 -4.33
C GLY A 84 -14.37 -4.94 -3.95
N GLU A 85 -15.09 -4.40 -4.94
CA GLU A 85 -16.39 -3.75 -4.69
C GLU A 85 -17.47 -4.77 -4.32
N THR A 86 -17.49 -5.91 -5.02
CA THR A 86 -18.53 -6.95 -4.86
C THR A 86 -18.37 -7.75 -3.57
N GLY A 87 -17.14 -8.16 -3.19
CA GLY A 87 -16.92 -8.91 -1.96
C GLY A 87 -17.07 -8.06 -0.71
N HIS A 88 -16.71 -6.78 -0.79
CA HIS A 88 -16.86 -5.85 0.33
C HIS A 88 -18.34 -5.62 0.70
N GLY A 89 -19.22 -5.44 -0.30
CA GLY A 89 -20.65 -5.22 -0.06
C GLY A 89 -21.33 -6.38 0.65
N VAL A 90 -20.92 -7.62 0.36
CA VAL A 90 -21.48 -8.83 0.99
C VAL A 90 -21.07 -8.93 2.45
N VAL A 91 -19.79 -8.66 2.77
CA VAL A 91 -19.27 -8.65 4.16
C VAL A 91 -19.98 -7.58 4.98
N VAL A 92 -20.11 -6.38 4.44
CA VAL A 92 -20.68 -5.24 5.16
C VAL A 92 -22.19 -5.40 5.41
N SER A 93 -22.90 -6.09 4.51
CA SER A 93 -24.35 -6.26 4.61
C SER A 93 -24.75 -7.47 5.47
N ASP A 94 -23.80 -8.16 6.11
CA ASP A 94 -24.02 -9.46 6.78
C ASP A 94 -24.76 -10.49 5.87
N CYS A 95 -24.60 -10.35 4.55
CA CYS A 95 -25.23 -11.22 3.54
C CYS A 95 -24.37 -12.47 3.27
N GLU A 96 -23.64 -12.97 4.26
CA GLU A 96 -22.74 -14.12 4.11
C GLU A 96 -23.47 -15.38 3.60
N HIS A 97 -24.75 -15.50 3.94
CA HIS A 97 -25.62 -16.59 3.49
C HIS A 97 -25.89 -16.59 1.97
N GLU A 98 -25.65 -15.48 1.26
CA GLU A 98 -25.78 -15.38 -0.19
C GLU A 98 -24.52 -15.87 -0.93
N ILE A 99 -23.42 -16.09 -0.21
CA ILE A 99 -22.17 -16.59 -0.79
C ILE A 99 -22.37 -18.05 -1.17
N THR A 100 -22.58 -18.29 -2.47
CA THR A 100 -22.70 -19.64 -3.02
C THR A 100 -21.31 -20.30 -3.03
N PRO A 101 -21.12 -21.46 -2.37
CA PRO A 101 -19.84 -22.13 -2.31
C PRO A 101 -19.35 -22.48 -3.72
N GLY A 102 -18.11 -22.08 -4.03
CA GLY A 102 -17.49 -22.25 -5.35
C GLY A 102 -17.59 -21.03 -6.27
N SER A 103 -18.18 -19.92 -5.82
CA SER A 103 -18.08 -18.64 -6.53
C SER A 103 -16.69 -18.01 -6.38
N GLU A 104 -16.28 -17.16 -7.33
CA GLU A 104 -15.02 -16.41 -7.26
C GLU A 104 -14.92 -15.54 -5.99
N ILE A 105 -16.06 -15.03 -5.52
CA ILE A 105 -16.21 -14.34 -4.24
C ILE A 105 -15.90 -15.29 -3.08
N THR A 106 -16.31 -16.56 -3.13
CA THR A 106 -15.96 -17.56 -2.11
C THR A 106 -14.47 -17.84 -2.09
N ASN A 107 -13.74 -17.68 -3.19
CA ASN A 107 -12.29 -17.90 -3.20
C ASN A 107 -11.55 -16.74 -2.54
N ILE A 108 -11.97 -15.50 -2.80
CA ILE A 108 -11.44 -14.31 -2.09
C ILE A 108 -11.85 -14.34 -0.62
N TYR A 109 -13.12 -14.66 -0.35
CA TYR A 109 -13.64 -14.82 1.00
C TYR A 109 -12.96 -15.98 1.69
N GLY A 110 -12.70 -17.12 1.04
CA GLY A 110 -12.03 -18.29 1.60
C GLY A 110 -10.54 -18.05 1.87
N ILE A 111 -9.82 -17.36 1.00
CA ILE A 111 -8.42 -16.96 1.24
C ILE A 111 -8.33 -15.92 2.36
N SER A 112 -9.27 -14.97 2.39
CA SER A 112 -9.34 -13.93 3.42
C SER A 112 -9.90 -14.45 4.74
N CYS A 113 -10.80 -15.44 4.71
CA CYS A 113 -11.47 -16.06 5.85
C CYS A 113 -10.86 -17.35 6.34
N GLU A 114 -9.96 -18.04 5.63
CA GLU A 114 -9.08 -19.01 6.27
C GLU A 114 -8.29 -18.31 7.38
N CYS A 115 -7.96 -17.03 7.19
CA CYS A 115 -7.41 -16.19 8.25
C CYS A 115 -8.45 -15.69 9.30
N VAL A 116 -9.75 -15.91 9.11
CA VAL A 116 -10.86 -15.46 9.99
C VAL A 116 -11.47 -16.63 10.77
N LEU A 117 -11.46 -17.83 10.20
CA LEU A 117 -11.85 -19.07 10.88
C LEU A 117 -10.88 -19.38 12.04
N ASP A 118 -9.61 -19.01 11.90
CA ASP A 118 -8.62 -19.12 12.98
C ASP A 118 -8.68 -17.98 14.01
N ASP A 119 -9.25 -16.82 13.65
CA ASP A 119 -9.38 -15.67 14.55
C ASP A 119 -10.67 -14.87 14.29
N PRO A 120 -11.78 -15.17 14.99
CA PRO A 120 -13.05 -14.47 14.81
C PRO A 120 -12.95 -12.98 15.18
N TYR A 121 -11.96 -12.57 15.96
CA TYR A 121 -11.76 -11.16 16.34
C TYR A 121 -11.34 -10.30 15.13
N LYS A 122 -10.80 -10.93 14.08
CA LYS A 122 -10.34 -10.23 12.88
C LYS A 122 -11.50 -9.61 12.09
N MET A 123 -12.64 -10.30 12.05
CA MET A 123 -13.84 -9.85 11.36
C MET A 123 -14.45 -8.64 12.07
N PHE A 124 -14.52 -8.70 13.41
CA PHE A 124 -15.13 -7.65 14.22
C PHE A 124 -14.44 -6.29 14.07
N TRP A 125 -13.10 -6.25 14.16
CA TRP A 125 -12.41 -4.97 13.99
C TRP A 125 -12.50 -4.47 12.54
N TYR A 126 -12.59 -5.36 11.55
CA TYR A 126 -12.73 -4.97 10.14
C TYR A 126 -14.09 -4.31 9.88
N GLN A 127 -15.18 -4.93 10.33
CA GLN A 127 -16.54 -4.38 10.20
C GLN A 127 -16.64 -3.03 10.91
N ARG A 128 -16.08 -2.94 12.11
CA ARG A 128 -16.02 -1.71 12.90
C ARG A 128 -15.20 -0.60 12.23
N MET A 129 -14.03 -0.96 11.68
CA MET A 129 -13.23 -0.05 10.86
C MET A 129 -13.98 0.39 9.59
N HIS A 130 -14.80 -0.48 9.01
CA HIS A 130 -15.64 -0.12 7.88
C HIS A 130 -16.70 0.89 8.27
N GLU A 131 -17.43 0.70 9.38
CA GLU A 131 -18.41 1.67 9.88
C GLU A 131 -17.77 3.05 10.13
N LEU A 132 -16.58 3.05 10.72
CA LEU A 132 -15.76 4.24 10.94
C LEU A 132 -15.33 4.92 9.62
N ALA A 133 -14.87 4.16 8.64
CA ALA A 133 -14.38 4.69 7.37
C ALA A 133 -15.50 5.01 6.36
N GLY A 134 -16.64 4.33 6.46
CA GLY A 134 -17.78 4.38 5.54
C GLY A 134 -18.80 5.47 5.88
N THR A 135 -18.81 5.95 7.13
CA THR A 135 -19.61 7.11 7.55
C THR A 135 -19.10 8.43 6.96
N SER A 136 -17.87 8.46 6.43
CA SER A 136 -17.41 9.56 5.59
C SER A 136 -18.23 9.55 4.29
N PRO A 137 -19.02 10.59 3.98
CA PRO A 137 -19.70 10.73 2.69
C PRO A 137 -18.69 11.10 1.61
N VAL A 138 -17.64 10.30 1.46
CA VAL A 138 -16.97 10.14 0.19
C VAL A 138 -17.86 9.17 -0.58
N ALA A 139 -19.03 9.68 -0.99
CA ALA A 139 -19.57 9.28 -2.28
C ALA A 139 -18.38 9.30 -3.23
N SER A 140 -17.96 8.10 -3.64
CA SER A 140 -16.76 7.82 -4.40
C SER A 140 -16.59 8.90 -5.45
N ARG A 141 -15.73 9.91 -5.19
CA ARG A 141 -15.42 10.92 -6.22
C ARG A 141 -14.73 10.26 -7.40
N VAL A 142 -14.23 9.03 -7.24
CA VAL A 142 -13.74 8.18 -8.32
C VAL A 142 -14.87 7.88 -9.32
N ALA A 143 -16.11 7.67 -8.86
CA ALA A 143 -17.27 7.53 -9.75
C ALA A 143 -17.63 8.84 -10.48
N VAL A 144 -17.41 10.00 -9.83
CA VAL A 144 -17.64 11.31 -10.46
C VAL A 144 -16.56 11.65 -11.48
N THR A 145 -15.30 11.24 -11.28
CA THR A 145 -14.22 11.41 -12.28
C THR A 145 -14.31 10.44 -13.45
N ASN A 146 -14.95 9.26 -13.30
CA ASN A 146 -15.23 8.38 -14.43
C ASN A 146 -16.41 8.89 -15.29
N SER A 147 -17.16 9.89 -14.82
CA SER A 147 -18.25 10.52 -15.59
C SER A 147 -17.77 11.68 -16.47
N THR A 148 -16.48 11.99 -16.48
CA THR A 148 -15.86 12.94 -17.41
C THR A 148 -15.09 12.28 -18.54
N SER A 149 -15.30 10.98 -18.79
CA SER A 149 -15.01 10.46 -20.13
C SER A 149 -15.83 11.30 -21.11
N SER A 150 -15.18 11.88 -22.12
CA SER A 150 -15.91 12.49 -23.22
C SER A 150 -16.76 11.38 -23.82
N LEU A 151 -18.07 11.41 -23.56
CA LEU A 151 -19.01 10.53 -24.23
C LEU A 151 -18.75 10.69 -25.72
N ASP A 152 -18.30 9.61 -26.35
CA ASP A 152 -18.09 9.60 -27.78
C ASP A 152 -19.46 9.57 -28.45
N LEU A 153 -19.96 10.76 -28.78
CA LEU A 153 -21.24 10.93 -29.46
C LEU A 153 -21.12 10.70 -30.98
N THR A 154 -19.96 10.28 -31.49
CA THR A 154 -19.80 10.00 -32.94
C THR A 154 -20.76 8.92 -33.43
N ILE A 155 -21.15 7.96 -32.57
CA ILE A 155 -22.16 6.93 -32.87
C ILE A 155 -23.55 7.55 -33.12
N LEU A 156 -23.89 8.67 -32.50
CA LEU A 156 -25.16 9.38 -32.77
C LEU A 156 -25.08 10.29 -34.00
N ASN A 157 -23.87 10.54 -34.50
CA ASN A 157 -23.62 11.39 -35.67
C ASN A 157 -23.29 10.58 -36.93
N GLN A 158 -23.48 9.26 -36.89
CA GLN A 158 -23.32 8.41 -38.06
C GLN A 158 -24.56 8.54 -38.94
N GLU A 159 -24.61 9.63 -39.71
CA GLU A 159 -25.50 9.72 -40.86
C GLU A 159 -25.18 8.55 -41.79
N ASN A 160 -26.22 7.79 -42.06
CA ASN A 160 -26.23 6.48 -42.68
C ASN A 160 -25.76 6.53 -44.14
N GLU A 161 -24.45 6.55 -44.36
CA GLU A 161 -23.78 6.23 -45.61
C GLU A 161 -22.77 5.13 -45.28
N GLY A 162 -23.11 3.86 -45.43
CA GLY A 162 -23.17 3.20 -46.73
C GLY A 162 -21.92 2.33 -46.86
N ASP A 163 -22.14 1.00 -46.81
CA ASP A 163 -21.35 -0.08 -47.42
C ASP A 163 -19.82 0.04 -47.42
N VAL A 164 -19.12 -0.94 -46.80
CA VAL A 164 -18.02 -1.73 -47.41
C VAL A 164 -17.14 -2.43 -46.34
N GLN A 165 -17.14 -3.76 -46.49
CA GLN A 165 -16.08 -4.77 -46.27
C GLN A 165 -15.48 -5.04 -44.88
N ASP A 166 -15.68 -6.30 -44.51
CA ASP A 166 -14.91 -7.09 -43.56
C ASP A 166 -13.42 -7.11 -43.92
N GLU A 167 -12.56 -6.66 -43.00
CA GLU A 167 -11.19 -7.19 -42.87
C GLU A 167 -10.86 -7.40 -41.39
N ASP A 168 -10.26 -8.56 -41.15
CA ASP A 168 -9.79 -9.08 -39.88
C ASP A 168 -8.69 -8.18 -39.28
N GLU A 169 -8.85 -7.70 -38.04
CA GLU A 169 -7.77 -7.08 -37.28
C GLU A 169 -7.51 -7.82 -35.95
N ASP A 170 -6.26 -8.24 -35.83
CA ASP A 170 -5.65 -8.88 -34.67
C ASP A 170 -5.76 -8.00 -33.42
N ILE A 171 -6.27 -8.60 -32.34
CA ILE A 171 -6.42 -7.96 -31.03
C ILE A 171 -5.04 -7.90 -30.35
N GLU A 172 -4.36 -6.75 -30.46
CA GLU A 172 -3.21 -6.45 -29.58
C GLU A 172 -3.69 -6.20 -28.15
N GLU A 173 -3.16 -7.02 -27.24
CA GLU A 173 -3.38 -7.00 -25.81
C GLU A 173 -2.89 -5.68 -25.17
N VAL A 174 -3.84 -4.81 -24.83
CA VAL A 174 -3.59 -3.55 -24.12
C VAL A 174 -3.21 -3.86 -22.67
N CYS A 175 -1.90 -3.81 -22.38
CA CYS A 175 -1.36 -3.93 -21.03
C CYS A 175 -1.65 -2.64 -20.23
N CYS A 176 -2.72 -2.68 -19.43
CA CYS A 176 -3.10 -1.62 -18.50
C CYS A 176 -2.12 -1.55 -17.31
N HIS A 177 -0.96 -0.94 -17.50
CA HIS A 177 -0.10 -0.54 -16.38
C HIS A 177 -0.65 0.72 -15.72
N SER A 178 -1.49 0.53 -14.70
CA SER A 178 -1.87 1.57 -13.75
C SER A 178 -0.64 2.06 -12.98
N LEU A 179 -0.12 3.18 -13.46
CA LEU A 179 0.90 4.01 -12.84
C LEU A 179 0.31 4.67 -11.59
N LEU A 180 0.52 4.10 -10.41
CA LEU A 180 0.28 4.80 -9.15
C LEU A 180 1.58 4.95 -8.36
N ASP A 181 1.90 6.23 -8.22
CA ASP A 181 2.97 6.88 -7.49
C ASP A 181 2.93 6.45 -6.01
N LEU A 182 3.91 5.63 -5.59
CA LEU A 182 4.22 5.45 -4.16
C LEU A 182 5.29 6.46 -3.78
N SER A 183 4.82 7.49 -3.07
CA SER A 183 5.62 8.52 -2.42
C SER A 183 6.68 7.96 -1.49
N ASP A 184 7.85 8.57 -1.56
CA ASP A 184 9.06 8.31 -0.80
C ASP A 184 8.85 8.16 0.71
N TYR A 185 9.18 6.97 1.24
CA TYR A 185 9.56 6.78 2.63
C TYR A 185 11.09 6.66 2.69
N SER A 186 11.78 7.80 2.81
CA SER A 186 13.23 7.85 3.02
C SER A 186 13.54 7.41 4.45
N TYR A 187 14.14 6.23 4.60
CA TYR A 187 14.70 5.76 5.86
C TYR A 187 15.73 6.76 6.42
N GLY A 188 15.66 6.96 7.72
CA GLY A 188 16.46 7.90 8.48
C GLY A 188 17.96 7.70 8.26
N HIS A 189 18.63 8.80 7.93
CA HIS A 189 20.07 8.88 7.92
C HIS A 189 20.57 8.87 9.38
N PRO A 190 21.40 7.90 9.80
CA PRO A 190 21.99 7.94 11.13
C PRO A 190 22.98 9.11 11.21
N CYS A 191 22.66 10.05 12.09
CA CYS A 191 23.52 11.18 12.43
C CYS A 191 24.74 10.67 13.19
N SER A 192 25.78 10.25 12.46
CA SER A 192 27.09 9.95 13.02
C SER A 192 27.74 11.25 13.47
N GLN A 193 27.69 11.52 14.78
CA GLN A 193 28.58 12.46 15.44
C GLN A 193 30.01 11.89 15.37
N GLY A 194 30.75 12.33 14.35
CA GLY A 194 32.20 12.21 14.28
C GLY A 194 32.80 13.59 14.45
N GLU A 195 33.26 13.90 15.66
CA GLU A 195 34.15 15.04 15.93
C GLU A 195 35.49 14.81 15.23
N ALA A 196 35.64 15.32 14.01
CA ALA A 196 36.92 15.45 13.34
C ALA A 196 37.32 16.93 13.36
N TRP A 197 38.31 17.23 14.19
CA TRP A 197 39.01 18.50 14.26
C TRP A 197 39.59 18.83 12.88
N PHE A 198 39.09 19.89 12.23
CA PHE A 198 39.70 20.41 11.02
C PHE A 198 40.97 21.18 11.40
N GLU A 199 42.12 20.63 11.04
CA GLU A 199 43.37 21.37 10.88
C GLU A 199 43.18 22.41 9.77
N CYS A 200 43.46 23.68 10.10
CA CYS A 200 43.51 24.77 9.14
C CYS A 200 44.65 24.54 8.12
N PRO A 201 44.37 24.35 6.82
CA PRO A 201 45.42 24.35 5.82
C PRO A 201 46.01 25.75 5.69
N ALA A 202 47.34 25.82 5.72
CA ALA A 202 48.13 27.03 5.59
C ALA A 202 47.78 27.82 4.32
N SER A 203 47.70 29.14 4.48
CA SER A 203 47.42 30.12 3.44
C SER A 203 48.32 29.96 2.22
N PRO A 204 47.78 29.79 1.00
CA PRO A 204 48.58 29.83 -0.21
C PRO A 204 49.03 31.27 -0.49
N SER A 205 50.32 31.35 -0.83
CA SER A 205 51.07 32.54 -1.20
C SER A 205 50.39 33.38 -2.29
N ILE A 206 50.48 34.69 -2.10
CA ILE A 206 49.96 35.76 -2.95
C ILE A 206 50.64 35.70 -4.32
N GLY A 207 49.99 35.03 -5.28
CA GLY A 207 50.30 35.09 -6.70
C GLY A 207 49.52 36.22 -7.36
N GLN A 208 50.24 37.08 -8.08
CA GLN A 208 49.80 38.29 -8.80
C GLN A 208 48.35 38.26 -9.32
N SER A 209 47.51 39.12 -8.75
CA SER A 209 46.13 39.34 -9.16
C SER A 209 46.08 40.02 -10.53
N SER A 210 45.78 39.24 -11.56
CA SER A 210 45.26 39.79 -12.81
C SER A 210 43.95 40.52 -12.50
N VAL A 211 43.84 41.78 -12.94
CA VAL A 211 42.69 42.65 -12.71
C VAL A 211 41.47 42.05 -13.43
N LYS A 212 40.72 41.19 -12.74
CA LYS A 212 39.45 40.64 -13.24
C LYS A 212 38.46 41.80 -13.31
N LYS A 213 38.00 42.10 -14.53
CA LYS A 213 36.91 43.05 -14.77
C LYS A 213 35.72 42.63 -13.89
N LYS A 214 35.17 43.59 -13.13
CA LYS A 214 34.01 43.35 -12.26
C LYS A 214 32.84 42.91 -13.13
N LYS A 215 32.27 41.73 -12.85
CA LYS A 215 31.05 41.24 -13.49
C LYS A 215 29.93 42.26 -13.29
N THR A 216 29.12 42.49 -14.32
CA THR A 216 27.96 43.36 -14.19
C THR A 216 26.86 42.69 -13.35
N PRO A 217 25.96 43.44 -12.68
CA PRO A 217 24.85 42.84 -11.95
C PRO A 217 23.95 41.92 -12.79
N GLN A 218 23.86 42.17 -14.10
CA GLN A 218 23.12 41.34 -15.04
C GLN A 218 23.79 39.98 -15.28
N GLU A 219 25.13 39.95 -15.39
CA GLU A 219 25.89 38.70 -15.49
C GLU A 219 25.75 37.84 -14.23
N LEU A 220 25.73 38.47 -13.05
CA LEU A 220 25.47 37.79 -11.78
C LEU A 220 24.07 37.17 -11.71
N ALA A 221 23.04 37.88 -12.20
CA ALA A 221 21.68 37.37 -12.25
C ALA A 221 21.55 36.17 -13.22
N HIS A 222 22.20 36.25 -14.39
CA HIS A 222 22.21 35.16 -15.36
C HIS A 222 22.87 33.90 -14.80
N GLU A 223 24.03 34.04 -14.15
CA GLU A 223 24.75 32.93 -13.53
C GLU A 223 23.93 32.25 -12.43
N LEU A 224 23.13 33.02 -11.66
CA LEU A 224 22.22 32.46 -10.66
C LEU A 224 21.09 31.64 -11.29
N VAL A 225 20.47 32.16 -12.37
CA VAL A 225 19.40 31.46 -13.09
C VAL A 225 19.92 30.18 -13.76
N GLU A 226 21.10 30.23 -14.37
CA GLU A 226 21.75 29.05 -14.96
C GLU A 226 22.09 28.01 -13.89
N GLY A 227 22.60 28.44 -12.73
CA GLY A 227 22.88 27.57 -11.59
C GLY A 227 21.62 26.87 -11.07
N GLU A 228 20.52 27.61 -10.91
CA GLU A 228 19.23 27.04 -10.48
C GLU A 228 18.68 26.05 -11.51
N HIS A 229 18.69 26.41 -12.80
CA HIS A 229 18.23 25.53 -13.87
C HIS A 229 19.05 24.24 -13.93
N ALA A 230 20.38 24.33 -13.82
CA ALA A 230 21.26 23.17 -13.77
C ALA A 230 20.97 22.27 -12.56
N ALA A 231 20.72 22.86 -11.38
CA ALA A 231 20.35 22.10 -10.19
C ALA A 231 19.02 21.36 -10.35
N ARG A 232 18.01 22.01 -10.94
CA ARG A 232 16.72 21.36 -11.26
C ARG A 232 16.90 20.20 -12.23
N LEU A 233 17.69 20.38 -13.28
CA LEU A 233 17.97 19.33 -14.27
C LEU A 233 18.66 18.11 -13.61
N GLN A 234 19.65 18.36 -12.74
CA GLN A 234 20.33 17.29 -11.99
C GLN A 234 19.36 16.53 -11.07
N MET A 235 18.45 17.24 -10.40
CA MET A 235 17.43 16.62 -9.56
C MET A 235 16.47 15.74 -10.37
N THR A 236 16.02 16.21 -11.54
CA THR A 236 15.18 15.41 -12.46
C THR A 236 15.90 14.17 -12.98
N LEU A 237 17.20 14.28 -13.30
CA LEU A 237 18.02 13.14 -13.72
C LEU A 237 18.24 12.13 -12.59
N TYR A 238 18.42 12.60 -11.36
CA TYR A 238 18.57 11.72 -10.20
C TYR A 238 17.26 10.97 -9.91
N THR A 239 16.14 11.68 -9.86
CA THR A 239 14.82 11.09 -9.59
C THR A 239 14.40 10.10 -10.69
N SER A 240 14.70 10.38 -11.96
CA SER A 240 14.42 9.43 -13.05
C SER A 240 15.26 8.15 -12.95
N LYS A 241 16.54 8.26 -12.58
CA LYS A 241 17.42 7.10 -12.31
C LYS A 241 16.96 6.27 -11.11
N GLU A 242 16.48 6.90 -10.06
CA GLU A 242 15.94 6.17 -8.90
C GLU A 242 14.63 5.46 -9.23
N LYS A 243 13.75 6.09 -10.04
CA LYS A 243 12.54 5.44 -10.54
C LYS A 243 12.84 4.19 -11.37
N THR A 244 13.82 4.24 -12.29
CA THR A 244 14.18 3.08 -13.11
C THR A 244 14.78 1.94 -12.28
N LYS A 245 15.58 2.23 -11.26
CA LYS A 245 16.11 1.22 -10.33
C LYS A 245 15.01 0.54 -9.52
N ARG A 246 14.08 1.32 -8.94
CA ARG A 246 12.94 0.78 -8.18
C ARG A 246 12.08 -0.14 -9.03
N GLU A 247 11.83 0.26 -10.28
CA GLU A 247 11.07 -0.55 -11.22
C GLU A 247 11.79 -1.85 -11.59
N LEU A 248 13.12 -1.82 -11.74
CA LEU A 248 13.92 -3.02 -11.97
C LEU A 248 13.85 -3.98 -10.78
N ILE A 249 14.01 -3.48 -9.54
CA ILE A 249 13.90 -4.28 -8.32
C ILE A 249 12.51 -4.91 -8.20
N LYS A 250 11.46 -4.16 -8.53
CA LYS A 250 10.07 -4.65 -8.51
C LYS A 250 9.86 -5.80 -9.51
N ARG A 251 10.39 -5.67 -10.73
CA ARG A 251 10.31 -6.74 -11.75
C ARG A 251 11.10 -7.97 -11.36
N GLU A 252 12.29 -7.79 -10.81
CA GLU A 252 13.12 -8.89 -10.33
C GLU A 252 12.43 -9.65 -9.18
N ALA A 253 11.84 -8.93 -8.22
CA ALA A 253 11.07 -9.53 -7.14
C ALA A 253 9.87 -10.33 -7.68
N ALA A 254 9.09 -9.77 -8.61
CA ALA A 254 7.95 -10.45 -9.22
C ALA A 254 8.38 -11.73 -9.98
N CYS A 255 9.48 -11.66 -10.74
CA CYS A 255 10.04 -12.81 -11.45
C CYS A 255 10.48 -13.92 -10.47
N ASN A 256 11.17 -13.56 -9.39
CA ASN A 256 11.61 -14.51 -8.38
C ASN A 256 10.42 -15.19 -7.67
N THR A 257 9.37 -14.43 -7.35
CA THR A 257 8.14 -15.00 -6.77
C THR A 257 7.45 -15.96 -7.75
N ALA A 258 7.36 -15.61 -9.03
CA ALA A 258 6.78 -16.49 -10.04
C ALA A 258 7.55 -17.81 -10.19
N LEU A 259 8.89 -17.75 -10.23
CA LEU A 259 9.74 -18.93 -10.30
C LEU A 259 9.60 -19.82 -9.06
N GLU A 260 9.41 -19.24 -7.88
CA GLU A 260 9.23 -20.02 -6.65
C GLU A 260 7.86 -20.74 -6.64
N ILE A 261 6.80 -20.08 -7.11
CA ILE A 261 5.49 -20.71 -7.29
C ILE A 261 5.57 -21.89 -8.26
N GLU A 262 6.25 -21.71 -9.40
CA GLU A 262 6.44 -22.78 -10.39
C GLU A 262 7.21 -23.98 -9.80
N ARG A 263 8.25 -23.73 -9.01
CA ARG A 263 8.98 -24.79 -8.29
C ARG A 263 8.08 -25.55 -7.31
N LEU A 264 7.20 -24.86 -6.59
CA LEU A 264 6.25 -25.49 -5.68
C LEU A 264 5.25 -26.37 -6.44
N HIS A 265 4.73 -25.91 -7.59
CA HIS A 265 3.86 -26.70 -8.45
C HIS A 265 4.56 -27.97 -8.97
N LEU A 266 5.79 -27.85 -9.46
CA LEU A 266 6.55 -29.01 -9.95
C LEU A 266 6.81 -30.03 -8.84
N LYS A 267 7.15 -29.58 -7.63
CA LYS A 267 7.32 -30.48 -6.47
C LYS A 267 6.02 -31.18 -6.10
N HIS A 268 4.90 -30.47 -6.14
CA HIS A 268 3.59 -31.04 -5.86
C HIS A 268 3.23 -32.12 -6.88
N GLN A 269 3.36 -31.81 -8.18
CA GLN A 269 3.11 -32.74 -9.27
C GLN A 269 4.01 -33.99 -9.19
N GLN A 270 5.29 -33.82 -8.86
CA GLN A 270 6.20 -34.95 -8.67
C GLN A 270 5.73 -35.86 -7.53
N LYS A 271 5.32 -35.28 -6.40
CA LYS A 271 4.82 -36.04 -5.26
C LYS A 271 3.54 -36.81 -5.60
N GLU A 272 2.63 -36.23 -6.39
CA GLU A 272 1.43 -36.92 -6.85
C GLU A 272 1.76 -38.08 -7.77
N ALA A 273 2.69 -37.90 -8.71
CA ALA A 273 3.16 -38.96 -9.60
C ALA A 273 3.80 -40.12 -8.80
N ASP A 274 4.63 -39.80 -7.80
CA ASP A 274 5.25 -40.81 -6.93
C ASP A 274 4.19 -41.58 -6.11
N CYS A 275 3.16 -40.88 -5.61
CA CYS A 275 2.05 -41.50 -4.89
C CYS A 275 1.22 -42.42 -5.81
N GLN A 276 0.96 -42.01 -7.06
CA GLN A 276 0.26 -42.83 -8.05
C GLN A 276 1.08 -44.09 -8.40
N GLN A 277 2.38 -43.93 -8.68
CA GLN A 277 3.26 -45.04 -8.99
C GLN A 277 3.35 -46.04 -7.81
N ALA A 278 3.46 -45.55 -6.58
CA ALA A 278 3.47 -46.40 -5.39
C ALA A 278 2.16 -47.18 -5.23
N HIS A 279 1.02 -46.53 -5.51
CA HIS A 279 -0.29 -47.17 -5.48
C HIS A 279 -0.41 -48.28 -6.55
N GLU A 280 0.03 -48.00 -7.78
CA GLU A 280 0.02 -48.98 -8.88
C GLU A 280 0.88 -50.21 -8.54
N LEU A 281 2.10 -50.00 -8.05
CA LEU A 281 2.99 -51.10 -7.62
C LEU A 281 2.34 -51.95 -6.52
N MET A 282 1.70 -51.32 -5.53
CA MET A 282 0.97 -52.02 -4.47
C MET A 282 -0.17 -52.88 -5.03
N MET A 283 -0.88 -52.38 -6.04
CA MET A 283 -1.97 -53.11 -6.69
C MET A 283 -1.46 -54.30 -7.52
N MET A 284 -0.35 -54.14 -8.24
CA MET A 284 0.31 -55.25 -8.96
C MET A 284 0.79 -56.34 -8.00
N ASP A 285 1.45 -55.98 -6.91
CA ASP A 285 1.89 -56.94 -5.88
C ASP A 285 0.71 -57.72 -5.29
N ARG A 286 -0.44 -57.06 -5.12
CA ARG A 286 -1.67 -57.72 -4.63
C ARG A 286 -2.22 -58.70 -5.66
N GLN A 287 -2.18 -58.37 -6.95
CA GLN A 287 -2.60 -59.28 -8.03
C GLN A 287 -1.68 -60.50 -8.11
N ILE A 288 -0.36 -60.31 -8.06
CA ILE A 288 0.62 -61.41 -8.06
C ILE A 288 0.37 -62.37 -6.89
N LYS A 289 0.07 -61.84 -5.69
CA LYS A 289 -0.26 -62.67 -4.52
C LYS A 289 -1.55 -63.47 -4.68
N LEU A 290 -2.55 -62.94 -5.39
CA LEU A 290 -3.81 -63.64 -5.66
C LEU A 290 -3.62 -64.78 -6.67
N GLU A 291 -2.76 -64.61 -7.67
CA GLU A 291 -2.46 -65.66 -8.66
C GLU A 291 -1.63 -66.82 -8.10
N GLN A 292 -0.99 -66.63 -6.94
CA GLN A 292 -0.20 -67.66 -6.26
C GLN A 292 -1.03 -68.57 -5.32
N LEU A 293 -2.30 -68.23 -5.07
CA LEU A 293 -3.22 -69.00 -4.24
C LEU A 293 -4.05 -69.99 -5.08
#